data_AF-A0A453DED2-F1
#
_entry.id   AF-A0A453DED2-F1
#
_cell.length_a   1.000
_cell.length_b   1.000
_cell.length_c   1.000
_cell.angle_alpha   90.00
_cell.angle_beta   90.00
_cell.angle_gamma   90.00
#
_symmetry.space_group_name_H-M   'P 1'
#
loop_
_entity.id
_entity.type
_entity.pdbx_description
1 polymer ?
#
loop_
_entity_poly.entity_id
_entity_poly.type
_entity_poly.pdbx_seq_one_letter_code
_entity_poly.pdbx_strand_id
1 'polypeptide(L)'
;VVNLMLLDCKRAVHLLIQHRDIIPPYEVVEQLLHASKSCDKKYLLHQYLHALFEVDIHAGKDYHDMQLELYADYEPRMLLPFLRTSQHYRLDKAYEIFAQKEFVKEQVFVLGRMGNAKEALSTIINKLEDIQEAVEFVTEQHDDELWDELIRQCLQKPEMVGMLLEHTVGNLDPLYIVSLVPDGLEIPKLRDRLVKIVTDYRTETSLRHGCNDILKVSHLHFTTLVYLSSILHVC
;
A
#
# COMPACT_ATOMS: atom_id res chain seq x y z
N VAL A 1 -31.93 19.45 6.18
CA VAL A 1 -30.81 19.02 5.30
C VAL A 1 -31.23 18.07 4.17
N VAL A 2 -31.95 16.99 4.45
CA VAL A 2 -32.31 15.93 3.49
C VAL A 2 -32.90 16.44 2.16
N ASN A 3 -33.92 17.32 2.21
CA ASN A 3 -34.56 17.83 1.00
C ASN A 3 -33.62 18.66 0.10
N LEU A 4 -32.63 19.35 0.68
CA LEU A 4 -31.64 20.11 -0.09
C LEU A 4 -30.70 19.15 -0.83
N MET A 5 -30.27 18.07 -0.16
CA MET A 5 -29.42 17.06 -0.77
C MET A 5 -30.15 16.24 -1.84
N LEU A 6 -31.45 16.00 -1.69
CA LEU A 6 -32.28 15.39 -2.72
C LEU A 6 -32.46 16.29 -3.95
N LEU A 7 -32.48 17.61 -3.75
CA LEU A 7 -32.58 18.59 -4.85
C LEU A 7 -31.26 18.71 -5.62
N ASP A 8 -30.16 18.93 -4.90
CA ASP A 8 -28.82 18.96 -5.47
C ASP A 8 -27.79 18.54 -4.42
N CYS A 9 -27.37 17.28 -4.48
CA CYS A 9 -26.46 16.70 -3.50
C CYS A 9 -25.13 17.45 -3.44
N LYS A 10 -24.52 17.76 -4.60
CA LYS A 10 -23.19 18.38 -4.64
C LYS A 10 -23.20 19.78 -4.03
N ARG A 11 -24.16 20.62 -4.43
CA ARG A 11 -24.28 21.99 -3.89
C ARG A 11 -24.68 21.99 -2.43
N ALA A 12 -25.59 21.10 -2.03
CA ALA A 12 -26.02 20.99 -0.64
C ALA A 12 -24.87 20.55 0.27
N VAL A 13 -24.11 19.51 -0.12
CA VAL A 13 -22.93 19.04 0.65
C VAL A 13 -21.90 20.15 0.80
N HIS A 14 -21.59 20.87 -0.28
CA HIS A 14 -20.65 21.99 -0.24
C HIS A 14 -21.09 23.07 0.77
N LEU A 15 -22.38 23.45 0.75
CA LEU A 15 -22.93 24.45 1.66
C LEU A 15 -22.91 23.98 3.12
N LEU A 16 -23.20 22.70 3.38
CA LEU A 16 -23.16 22.13 4.72
C LEU A 16 -21.75 22.10 5.29
N ILE A 17 -20.74 21.83 4.47
CA ILE A 17 -19.33 21.82 4.89
C ILE A 17 -18.84 23.25 5.15
N GLN A 18 -19.20 24.21 4.31
CA GLN A 18 -18.84 25.62 4.50
C GLN A 18 -19.43 26.22 5.79
N HIS A 19 -20.61 25.78 6.20
CA HIS A 19 -21.32 26.28 7.38
C HIS A 19 -21.31 25.28 8.55
N ARG A 20 -20.22 24.52 8.70
CA ARG A 20 -20.07 23.50 9.77
C ARG A 20 -20.18 24.05 11.19
N ASP A 21 -19.89 25.33 11.39
CA ASP A 21 -20.01 25.99 12.71
C ASP A 21 -21.47 26.26 13.09
N ILE A 22 -22.37 26.33 12.09
CA ILE A 22 -23.80 26.58 12.28
C ILE A 22 -24.56 25.26 12.32
N ILE A 23 -24.23 24.32 11.43
CA ILE A 23 -24.83 23.00 11.37
C ILE A 23 -23.70 21.97 11.54
N PRO A 24 -23.45 21.51 12.77
CA PRO A 24 -22.34 20.60 13.05
C PRO A 24 -22.56 19.22 12.40
N PRO A 25 -21.48 18.47 12.13
CA PRO A 25 -21.58 17.18 11.44
C PRO A 25 -22.53 16.17 12.07
N TYR A 26 -22.66 16.16 13.41
CA TYR A 26 -23.57 15.25 14.09
C TYR A 26 -25.04 15.51 13.75
N GLU A 27 -25.46 16.76 13.62
CA GLU A 27 -26.84 17.10 13.24
C GLU A 27 -27.15 16.70 11.81
N VAL A 28 -26.18 16.88 10.90
CA VAL A 28 -26.33 16.46 9.50
C VAL A 28 -26.48 14.95 9.41
N VAL A 29 -25.61 14.20 10.08
CA VAL A 29 -25.64 12.74 10.08
C VAL A 29 -26.94 12.22 10.71
N GLU A 30 -27.36 12.76 11.86
CA GLU A 30 -28.62 12.38 12.51
C GLU A 30 -29.84 12.63 11.60
N GLN A 31 -29.92 13.81 10.97
CA GLN A 31 -31.01 14.13 10.03
C GLN A 31 -31.03 13.19 8.81
N LEU A 32 -29.86 12.79 8.31
CA LEU A 32 -29.76 11.84 7.19
C LEU A 32 -30.14 10.42 7.60
N LEU A 33 -29.81 10.00 8.82
CA LEU A 33 -30.17 8.68 9.35
C LEU A 33 -31.68 8.53 9.58
N HIS A 34 -32.35 9.60 10.02
CA HIS A 34 -33.81 9.63 10.26
C HIS A 34 -34.66 9.78 8.99
N ALA A 35 -34.06 9.95 7.81
CA ALA A 35 -34.79 10.05 6.56
C ALA A 35 -35.50 8.72 6.19
N SER A 36 -36.77 8.81 5.78
CA SER A 36 -37.67 7.64 5.62
C SER A 36 -37.37 6.71 4.45
N LYS A 37 -36.50 7.10 3.50
CA LYS A 37 -36.13 6.27 2.33
C LYS A 37 -34.72 5.70 2.49
N SER A 38 -34.65 4.37 2.67
CA SER A 38 -33.40 3.65 2.99
C SER A 38 -32.35 3.62 1.88
N CYS A 39 -32.74 3.71 0.60
CA CYS A 39 -31.78 3.62 -0.52
C CYS A 39 -30.99 4.94 -0.68
N ASP A 40 -31.70 6.07 -0.59
CA ASP A 40 -31.08 7.38 -0.77
C ASP A 40 -30.24 7.79 0.45
N LYS A 41 -30.64 7.41 1.68
CA LYS A 41 -29.96 7.85 2.91
C LYS A 41 -28.48 7.46 2.96
N LYS A 42 -28.15 6.21 2.61
CA LYS A 42 -26.78 5.68 2.71
C LYS A 42 -25.88 6.37 1.69
N TYR A 43 -26.38 6.55 0.47
CA TYR A 43 -25.65 7.27 -0.57
C TYR A 43 -25.43 8.75 -0.24
N LEU A 44 -26.47 9.44 0.27
CA LEU A 44 -26.36 10.83 0.71
C LEU A 44 -25.36 10.99 1.87
N LEU A 45 -25.38 10.04 2.80
CA LEU A 45 -24.45 10.00 3.93
C LEU A 45 -23.02 9.79 3.45
N HIS A 46 -22.80 8.87 2.52
CA HIS A 46 -21.50 8.63 1.89
C HIS A 46 -20.96 9.91 1.22
N GLN A 47 -21.79 10.60 0.44
CA GLN A 47 -21.40 11.84 -0.25
C GLN A 47 -21.03 12.96 0.74
N TYR A 48 -21.81 13.12 1.81
CA TYR A 48 -21.53 14.11 2.85
C TYR A 48 -20.23 13.80 3.60
N LEU A 49 -20.10 12.58 4.11
CA LEU A 49 -18.94 12.16 4.91
C LEU A 49 -17.65 12.10 4.08
N HIS A 50 -17.72 11.72 2.80
CA HIS A 50 -16.57 11.78 1.89
C HIS A 50 -16.08 13.21 1.72
N ALA A 51 -16.97 14.14 1.39
CA ALA A 51 -16.60 15.54 1.21
C ALA A 51 -16.14 16.20 2.53
N LEU A 52 -16.72 15.79 3.67
CA LEU A 52 -16.26 16.23 4.99
C LEU A 52 -14.81 15.77 5.23
N PHE A 53 -14.49 14.51 4.89
CA PHE A 53 -13.15 13.94 5.02
C PHE A 53 -12.13 14.61 4.10
N GLU A 54 -12.50 14.99 2.88
CA GLU A 54 -11.62 15.72 1.95
C GLU A 54 -11.24 17.11 2.47
N VAL A 55 -12.15 17.79 3.16
CA VAL A 55 -11.90 19.12 3.73
C VAL A 55 -11.14 19.03 5.05
N ASP A 56 -11.51 18.08 5.90
CA ASP A 56 -10.95 17.91 7.24
C ASP A 56 -11.06 16.46 7.70
N ILE A 57 -9.92 15.76 7.71
CA ILE A 57 -9.79 14.34 8.09
C ILE A 57 -10.22 14.06 9.54
N HIS A 58 -10.39 15.08 10.38
CA HIS A 58 -10.77 14.92 11.78
C HIS A 58 -12.19 15.39 12.08
N ALA A 59 -12.80 16.20 11.22
CA ALA A 59 -14.16 16.70 11.41
C ALA A 59 -15.22 15.58 11.45
N GLY A 60 -14.95 14.45 10.78
CA GLY A 60 -15.81 13.27 10.74
C GLY A 60 -15.32 12.07 11.54
N LYS A 61 -14.35 12.24 12.47
CA LYS A 61 -13.64 11.13 13.12
C LYS A 61 -14.55 10.06 13.73
N ASP A 62 -15.65 10.47 14.37
CA ASP A 62 -16.59 9.57 15.05
C ASP A 62 -17.42 8.75 14.06
N TYR A 63 -17.40 9.11 12.78
CA TYR A 63 -18.13 8.46 11.70
C TYR A 63 -17.21 7.65 10.79
N HIS A 64 -15.93 7.50 11.10
CA HIS A 64 -14.98 6.78 10.23
C HIS A 64 -15.32 5.28 10.08
N ASP A 65 -15.83 4.65 11.13
CA ASP A 65 -16.35 3.26 11.05
C ASP A 65 -17.52 3.14 10.07
N MET A 66 -18.42 4.12 10.10
CA MET A 66 -19.58 4.17 9.20
C MET A 66 -19.15 4.50 7.77
N GLN A 67 -18.21 5.42 7.61
CA GLN A 67 -17.67 5.80 6.30
C GLN A 67 -16.95 4.63 5.64
N LEU A 68 -16.28 3.78 6.41
CA LEU A 68 -15.64 2.56 5.90
C LEU A 68 -16.66 1.58 5.30
N GLU A 69 -17.78 1.33 5.99
CA GLU A 69 -18.89 0.52 5.45
C GLU A 69 -19.44 1.14 4.15
N LEU A 70 -19.60 2.46 4.13
CA LEU A 70 -20.12 3.18 2.97
C LEU A 70 -19.17 3.13 1.78
N TYR A 71 -17.85 3.25 1.98
CA TYR A 71 -16.88 3.04 0.91
C TYR A 71 -16.94 1.61 0.37
N ALA A 72 -17.05 0.62 1.25
CA ALA A 72 -17.18 -0.78 0.85
C ALA A 72 -18.47 -1.07 0.05
N ASP A 73 -19.52 -0.26 0.20
CA ASP A 73 -20.79 -0.38 -0.54
C ASP A 73 -20.79 0.44 -1.85
N TYR A 74 -20.26 1.67 -1.85
CA TYR A 74 -20.45 2.63 -2.95
C TYR A 74 -19.18 2.95 -3.73
N GLU A 75 -18.01 2.95 -3.09
CA GLU A 75 -16.78 3.40 -3.72
C GLU A 75 -15.53 2.65 -3.18
N PRO A 76 -15.36 1.36 -3.51
CA PRO A 76 -14.27 0.53 -2.97
C PRO A 76 -12.87 1.06 -3.27
N ARG A 77 -12.70 1.77 -4.40
CA ARG A 77 -11.42 2.41 -4.79
C ARG A 77 -10.87 3.39 -3.76
N MET A 78 -11.73 3.93 -2.89
CA MET A 78 -11.33 4.88 -1.84
C MET A 78 -10.95 4.20 -0.52
N LEU A 79 -11.10 2.88 -0.39
CA LEU A 79 -10.79 2.15 0.84
C LEU A 79 -9.31 2.29 1.22
N LEU A 80 -8.37 1.88 0.37
CA LEU A 80 -6.94 1.98 0.69
C LEU A 80 -6.47 3.42 0.99
N PRO A 81 -6.82 4.45 0.17
CA PRO A 81 -6.52 5.84 0.52
C PRO A 81 -7.07 6.26 1.89
N PHE A 82 -8.31 5.87 2.20
CA PHE A 82 -8.95 6.16 3.47
C PHE A 82 -8.25 5.45 4.65
N LEU A 83 -7.95 4.16 4.51
CA LEU A 83 -7.28 3.35 5.54
C LEU A 83 -5.86 3.85 5.87
N ARG A 84 -5.15 4.38 4.87
CA ARG A 84 -3.81 4.98 5.04
C ARG A 84 -3.84 6.33 5.74
N THR A 85 -4.90 7.11 5.52
CA THR A 85 -5.03 8.47 6.02
C THR A 85 -5.69 8.53 7.41
N SER A 86 -6.70 7.68 7.61
CA SER A 86 -7.50 7.65 8.83
C SER A 86 -6.88 6.75 9.92
N GLN A 87 -7.06 7.15 11.18
CA GLN A 87 -6.67 6.36 12.35
C GLN A 87 -7.83 6.10 13.33
N HIS A 88 -9.03 6.58 13.02
CA HIS A 88 -10.18 6.56 13.94
C HIS A 88 -11.20 5.46 13.63
N TYR A 89 -10.83 4.47 12.81
CA TYR A 89 -11.67 3.32 12.53
C TYR A 89 -11.18 2.08 13.29
N ARG A 90 -12.11 1.19 13.56
CA ARG A 90 -11.88 -0.10 14.22
C ARG A 90 -11.31 -1.13 13.25
N LEU A 91 -10.11 -1.64 13.55
CA LEU A 91 -9.41 -2.60 12.71
C LEU A 91 -10.15 -3.95 12.61
N ASP A 92 -10.71 -4.43 13.72
CA ASP A 92 -11.50 -5.66 13.78
C ASP A 92 -12.73 -5.60 12.88
N LYS A 93 -13.49 -4.52 12.98
CA LYS A 93 -14.67 -4.28 12.15
C LYS A 93 -14.31 -4.13 10.67
N ALA A 94 -13.23 -3.41 10.37
CA ALA A 94 -12.74 -3.25 9.00
C ALA A 94 -12.38 -4.62 8.39
N TYR A 95 -11.66 -5.46 9.15
CA TYR A 95 -11.30 -6.81 8.70
C TYR A 95 -12.52 -7.67 8.41
N GLU A 96 -13.54 -7.67 9.28
CA GLU A 96 -14.79 -8.41 9.06
C GLU A 96 -15.50 -7.99 7.76
N ILE A 97 -15.62 -6.69 7.51
CA ILE A 97 -16.25 -6.16 6.29
C ILE A 97 -15.47 -6.60 5.05
N PHE A 98 -14.14 -6.51 5.10
CA PHE A 98 -13.29 -6.86 3.97
C PHE A 98 -13.23 -8.36 3.74
N ALA A 99 -13.30 -9.17 4.80
CA ALA A 99 -13.42 -10.62 4.71
C ALA A 99 -14.74 -11.04 4.05
N GLN A 100 -15.86 -10.42 4.43
CA GLN A 100 -17.19 -10.72 3.86
C GLN A 100 -17.32 -10.30 2.39
N LYS A 101 -16.66 -9.21 1.98
CA LYS A 101 -16.69 -8.68 0.60
C LYS A 101 -15.52 -9.12 -0.26
N GLU A 102 -14.65 -10.00 0.25
CA GLU A 102 -13.46 -10.51 -0.44
C GLU A 102 -12.47 -9.42 -0.92
N PHE A 103 -12.36 -8.32 -0.17
CA PHE A 103 -11.37 -7.26 -0.40
C PHE A 103 -10.00 -7.66 0.16
N VAL A 104 -9.29 -8.53 -0.56
CA VAL A 104 -8.07 -9.19 -0.07
C VAL A 104 -6.92 -8.20 0.18
N LYS A 105 -6.70 -7.21 -0.68
CA LYS A 105 -5.62 -6.22 -0.50
C LYS A 105 -5.86 -5.35 0.74
N GLU A 106 -7.11 -4.96 0.96
CA GLU A 106 -7.53 -4.21 2.14
C GLU A 106 -7.44 -5.06 3.42
N GLN A 107 -7.76 -6.35 3.36
CA GLN A 107 -7.54 -7.30 4.46
C GLN A 107 -6.06 -7.34 4.87
N VAL A 108 -5.15 -7.49 3.90
CA VAL A 108 -3.69 -7.52 4.14
C VAL A 108 -3.23 -6.22 4.81
N PHE A 109 -3.71 -5.08 4.33
CA PHE A 109 -3.39 -3.78 4.92
C PHE A 109 -3.83 -3.69 6.39
N VAL A 110 -5.07 -4.11 6.70
CA VAL A 110 -5.60 -4.08 8.07
C VAL A 110 -4.86 -5.07 8.97
N LEU A 111 -4.56 -6.29 8.50
CA LEU A 111 -3.80 -7.28 9.25
C LEU A 111 -2.39 -6.79 9.61
N GLY A 112 -1.72 -6.10 8.68
CA GLY A 112 -0.44 -5.44 8.94
C GLY A 112 -0.55 -4.42 10.08
N ARG A 113 -1.60 -3.57 10.07
CA ARG A 113 -1.85 -2.60 11.15
C ARG A 113 -2.25 -3.23 12.49
N MET A 114 -2.84 -4.44 12.47
CA MET A 114 -3.17 -5.19 13.67
C MET A 114 -1.95 -5.88 14.31
N GLY A 115 -0.79 -5.90 13.61
CA GLY A 115 0.39 -6.67 14.02
C GLY A 115 0.29 -8.15 13.66
N ASN A 116 -0.72 -8.57 12.89
CA ASN A 116 -0.92 -9.95 12.44
C ASN A 116 -0.14 -10.21 11.14
N ALA A 117 1.13 -9.85 11.09
CA ALA A 117 1.92 -9.85 9.85
C ALA A 117 2.07 -11.25 9.23
N LYS A 118 2.16 -12.32 10.05
CA LYS A 118 2.22 -13.71 9.56
C LYS A 118 0.91 -14.12 8.87
N GLU A 119 -0.24 -13.69 9.38
CA GLU A 119 -1.55 -13.92 8.75
C GLU A 119 -1.72 -13.09 7.47
N ALA A 120 -1.24 -11.83 7.48
CA ALA A 120 -1.22 -10.98 6.29
C ALA A 120 -0.40 -11.62 5.18
N LEU A 121 0.82 -12.07 5.49
CA LEU A 121 1.71 -12.75 4.55
C LEU A 121 1.08 -14.04 4.00
N SER A 122 0.50 -14.87 4.87
CA SER A 122 -0.22 -16.07 4.45
C SER A 122 -1.39 -15.73 3.51
N THR A 123 -2.08 -14.63 3.77
CA THR A 123 -3.18 -14.14 2.91
C THR A 123 -2.67 -13.72 1.53
N ILE A 124 -1.53 -13.02 1.45
CA ILE A 124 -0.91 -12.67 0.16
C ILE A 124 -0.51 -13.94 -0.61
N ILE A 125 0.21 -14.86 0.03
CA ILE A 125 0.75 -16.06 -0.60
C ILE A 125 -0.36 -17.03 -1.05
N ASN A 126 -1.44 -17.14 -0.28
CA ASN A 126 -2.49 -18.14 -0.52
C ASN A 126 -3.72 -17.62 -1.24
N LYS A 127 -4.05 -16.32 -1.14
CA LYS A 127 -5.24 -15.76 -1.80
C LYS A 127 -4.88 -14.86 -2.98
N LEU A 128 -3.87 -14.00 -2.84
CA LEU A 128 -3.44 -13.13 -3.95
C LEU A 128 -2.53 -13.87 -4.93
N GLU A 129 -1.77 -14.84 -4.42
CA GLU A 129 -0.72 -15.56 -5.16
C GLU A 129 0.32 -14.61 -5.79
N ASP A 130 0.46 -13.42 -5.20
CA ASP A 130 1.36 -12.37 -5.66
C ASP A 130 2.64 -12.33 -4.82
N ILE A 131 3.70 -12.93 -5.36
CA ILE A 131 5.02 -12.96 -4.70
C ILE A 131 5.65 -11.57 -4.62
N GLN A 132 5.40 -10.70 -5.59
CA GLN A 132 5.96 -9.37 -5.56
C GLN A 132 5.36 -8.58 -4.39
N GLU A 133 4.02 -8.61 -4.24
CA GLU A 133 3.34 -7.99 -3.11
C GLU A 133 3.79 -8.61 -1.77
N ALA A 134 4.06 -9.92 -1.72
CA ALA A 134 4.58 -10.58 -0.52
C ALA A 134 5.99 -10.11 -0.14
N VAL A 135 6.89 -9.99 -1.12
CA VAL A 135 8.26 -9.50 -0.92
C VAL A 135 8.26 -8.04 -0.48
N GLU A 136 7.45 -7.19 -1.13
CA GLU A 136 7.29 -5.78 -0.75
C GLU A 136 6.77 -5.67 0.69
N PHE A 137 5.73 -6.44 1.05
CA PHE A 137 5.18 -6.46 2.40
C PHE A 137 6.22 -6.83 3.47
N VAL A 138 6.96 -7.93 3.28
CA VAL A 138 7.99 -8.36 4.25
C VAL A 138 9.12 -7.33 4.36
N THR A 139 9.52 -6.72 3.23
CA THR A 139 10.55 -5.68 3.21
C THR A 139 10.12 -4.45 4.01
N GLU A 140 8.85 -4.03 3.90
CA GLU A 140 8.28 -2.90 4.64
C GLU A 140 8.14 -3.16 6.15
N GLN A 141 7.93 -4.42 6.56
CA GLN A 141 7.80 -4.78 7.98
C GLN A 141 9.13 -4.73 8.74
N HIS A 142 10.28 -4.78 8.04
CA HIS A 142 11.61 -4.84 8.65
C HIS A 142 11.76 -5.95 9.70
N ASP A 143 11.15 -7.12 9.46
CA ASP A 143 11.16 -8.28 10.35
C ASP A 143 11.80 -9.49 9.65
N ASP A 144 12.96 -9.92 10.16
CA ASP A 144 13.71 -11.05 9.63
C ASP A 144 12.95 -12.38 9.77
N GLU A 145 12.10 -12.54 10.79
CA GLU A 145 11.30 -13.76 10.96
C GLU A 145 10.24 -13.92 9.85
N LEU A 146 9.76 -12.80 9.30
CA LEU A 146 8.81 -12.83 8.19
C LEU A 146 9.46 -13.27 6.88
N TRP A 147 10.76 -13.02 6.70
CA TRP A 147 11.50 -13.56 5.56
C TRP A 147 11.58 -15.07 5.61
N ASP A 148 11.90 -15.64 6.79
CA ASP A 148 11.90 -17.09 6.99
C ASP A 148 10.50 -17.69 6.77
N GLU A 149 9.45 -16.99 7.19
CA GLU A 149 8.06 -17.38 6.94
C GLU A 149 7.72 -17.39 5.45
N LEU A 150 8.08 -16.33 4.71
CA LEU A 150 7.88 -16.22 3.27
C LEU A 150 8.56 -17.38 2.53
N ILE A 151 9.83 -17.63 2.83
CA ILE A 151 10.59 -18.71 2.21
C ILE A 151 9.92 -20.05 2.50
N ARG A 152 9.59 -20.33 3.77
CA ARG A 152 8.97 -21.60 4.17
C ARG A 152 7.65 -21.87 3.46
N GLN A 153 6.78 -20.86 3.33
CA GLN A 153 5.51 -21.01 2.61
C GLN A 153 5.72 -21.17 1.10
N CYS A 154 6.67 -20.44 0.51
CA CYS A 154 7.00 -20.57 -0.91
C CYS A 154 7.59 -21.94 -1.25
N LEU A 155 8.40 -22.54 -0.39
CA LEU A 155 8.98 -23.87 -0.60
C LEU A 155 7.92 -24.98 -0.67
N GLN A 156 6.72 -24.77 -0.12
CA GLN A 156 5.60 -25.69 -0.27
C GLN A 156 4.93 -25.60 -1.65
N LYS A 157 5.25 -24.58 -2.45
CA LYS A 157 4.65 -24.30 -3.77
C LYS A 157 5.75 -24.14 -4.84
N PRO A 158 6.08 -25.19 -5.60
CA PRO A 158 7.19 -25.16 -6.58
C PRO A 158 7.13 -24.02 -7.59
N GLU A 159 5.92 -23.61 -8.01
CA GLU A 159 5.73 -22.51 -8.95
C GLU A 159 6.22 -21.15 -8.40
N MET A 160 6.03 -20.95 -7.08
CA MET A 160 6.38 -19.73 -6.37
C MET A 160 7.87 -19.63 -6.07
N VAL A 161 8.57 -20.75 -5.85
CA VAL A 161 10.01 -20.75 -5.54
C VAL A 161 10.81 -20.01 -6.61
N GLY A 162 10.53 -20.25 -7.89
CA GLY A 162 11.25 -19.53 -8.94
C GLY A 162 10.84 -18.05 -9.06
N MET A 163 9.61 -17.68 -8.71
CA MET A 163 9.24 -16.26 -8.61
C MET A 163 9.97 -15.58 -7.44
N LEU A 164 10.10 -16.27 -6.31
CA LEU A 164 10.84 -15.78 -5.15
C LEU A 164 12.29 -15.47 -5.53
N LEU A 165 12.96 -16.38 -6.25
CA LEU A 165 14.33 -16.17 -6.73
C LEU A 165 14.46 -14.96 -7.66
N GLU A 166 13.44 -14.66 -8.47
CA GLU A 166 13.44 -13.50 -9.37
C GLU A 166 13.20 -12.17 -8.63
N HIS A 167 12.33 -12.16 -7.62
CA HIS A 167 11.87 -10.93 -6.96
C HIS A 167 12.61 -10.58 -5.66
N THR A 168 13.46 -11.46 -5.15
CA THR A 168 14.25 -11.22 -3.91
C THR A 168 15.63 -10.61 -4.16
N VAL A 169 15.98 -10.34 -5.42
CA VAL A 169 17.28 -9.77 -5.80
C VAL A 169 17.50 -8.44 -5.08
N GLY A 170 18.53 -8.37 -4.25
CA GLY A 170 18.91 -7.19 -3.48
C GLY A 170 18.44 -7.17 -2.02
N ASN A 171 17.43 -7.97 -1.67
CA ASN A 171 16.93 -8.09 -0.29
C ASN A 171 17.47 -9.35 0.41
N LEU A 172 17.62 -10.46 -0.32
CA LEU A 172 18.15 -11.72 0.20
C LEU A 172 19.30 -12.23 -0.68
N ASP A 173 20.20 -13.00 -0.06
CA ASP A 173 21.21 -13.74 -0.80
C ASP A 173 20.53 -14.89 -1.59
N PRO A 174 20.61 -14.92 -2.93
CA PRO A 174 20.05 -16.01 -3.73
C PRO A 174 20.64 -17.38 -3.35
N LEU A 175 21.89 -17.43 -2.89
CA LEU A 175 22.53 -18.68 -2.45
C LEU A 175 21.88 -19.24 -1.19
N TYR A 176 21.44 -18.37 -0.28
CA TYR A 176 20.71 -18.78 0.92
C TYR A 176 19.40 -19.47 0.54
N ILE A 177 18.61 -18.87 -0.37
CA ILE A 177 17.34 -19.45 -0.83
C ILE A 177 17.58 -20.81 -1.51
N VAL A 178 18.57 -20.89 -2.40
CA VAL A 178 18.92 -22.15 -3.10
C VAL A 178 19.33 -23.24 -2.10
N SER A 179 20.04 -22.90 -1.02
CA SER A 179 20.45 -23.87 0.00
C SER A 179 19.28 -24.48 0.79
N LEU A 180 18.12 -23.81 0.79
CA LEU A 180 16.91 -24.25 1.49
C LEU A 180 15.96 -25.08 0.60
N VAL A 181 16.20 -25.11 -0.71
CA VAL A 181 15.39 -25.89 -1.65
C VAL A 181 15.64 -27.38 -1.43
N PRO A 182 14.61 -28.21 -1.19
CA PRO A 182 14.77 -29.65 -1.04
C PRO A 182 15.32 -30.31 -2.31
N ASP A 183 16.20 -31.30 -2.13
CA ASP A 183 16.72 -32.11 -3.24
C ASP A 183 15.58 -32.81 -4.00
N GLY A 184 15.56 -32.66 -5.33
CA GLY A 184 14.54 -33.25 -6.19
C GLY A 184 13.27 -32.40 -6.39
N LEU A 185 13.21 -31.19 -5.83
CA LEU A 185 12.13 -30.26 -6.14
C LEU A 185 12.23 -29.78 -7.60
N GLU A 186 11.26 -30.16 -8.45
CA GLU A 186 11.17 -29.65 -9.81
C GLU A 186 10.63 -28.22 -9.81
N ILE A 187 11.53 -27.24 -9.98
CA ILE A 187 11.16 -25.83 -10.12
C ILE A 187 10.88 -25.54 -11.61
N PRO A 188 9.64 -25.16 -11.97
CA PRO A 188 9.32 -24.83 -13.36
C PRO A 188 10.17 -23.67 -13.89
N LYS A 189 10.70 -23.84 -15.11
CA LYS A 189 11.48 -22.83 -15.84
C LYS A 189 12.74 -22.32 -15.12
N LEU A 190 13.26 -23.06 -14.13
CA LEU A 190 14.40 -22.61 -13.31
C LEU A 190 15.60 -22.12 -14.13
N ARG A 191 15.94 -22.82 -15.22
CA ARG A 191 17.03 -22.41 -16.12
C ARG A 191 16.81 -20.99 -16.67
N ASP A 192 15.63 -20.71 -17.21
CA ASP A 192 15.32 -19.41 -17.80
C ASP A 192 15.33 -18.32 -16.73
N ARG A 193 14.83 -18.63 -15.53
CA ARG A 193 14.83 -17.75 -14.35
C ARG A 193 16.25 -17.41 -13.89
N LEU A 194 17.13 -18.40 -13.80
CA LEU A 194 18.54 -18.19 -13.45
C LEU A 194 19.28 -17.35 -14.50
N VAL A 195 19.01 -17.58 -15.79
CA VAL A 195 19.59 -16.76 -16.87
C VAL A 195 19.16 -15.30 -16.71
N LYS A 196 17.89 -15.04 -16.39
CA LYS A 196 17.38 -13.70 -16.12
C LYS A 196 18.08 -13.07 -14.92
N ILE A 197 18.11 -13.75 -13.76
CA ILE A 197 18.77 -13.26 -12.53
C ILE A 197 20.25 -12.90 -12.78
N VAL A 198 21.00 -13.78 -13.45
CA VAL A 198 22.42 -13.52 -13.76
C VAL A 198 22.57 -12.34 -14.72
N THR A 199 21.66 -12.19 -15.69
CA THR A 199 21.68 -11.07 -16.63
C THR A 199 21.38 -9.76 -15.93
N ASP A 200 20.36 -9.74 -15.06
CA ASP A 200 19.96 -8.57 -14.28
C ASP A 200 21.07 -8.14 -13.28
N TYR A 201 21.74 -9.11 -12.64
CA TYR A 201 22.88 -8.79 -11.77
C TYR A 201 24.07 -8.20 -12.55
N ARG A 202 24.33 -8.69 -13.78
CA ARG A 202 25.37 -8.13 -14.64
C ARG A 202 25.05 -6.73 -15.11
N THR A 203 23.79 -6.44 -15.48
CA THR A 203 23.38 -5.10 -15.88
C THR A 203 23.45 -4.14 -14.69
N GLU A 204 23.02 -4.55 -13.50
CA GLU A 204 23.15 -3.75 -12.27
C GLU A 204 24.63 -3.44 -11.96
N THR A 205 25.50 -4.44 -12.04
CA THR A 205 26.95 -4.26 -11.80
C THR A 205 27.60 -3.32 -12.82
N SER A 206 27.19 -3.42 -14.09
CA SER A 206 27.64 -2.55 -15.18
C SER A 206 27.17 -1.10 -14.97
N LEU A 207 25.91 -0.92 -14.55
CA LEU A 207 25.37 0.40 -14.20
C LEU A 207 26.10 1.00 -13.01
N ARG A 208 26.33 0.23 -11.94
CA ARG A 208 27.12 0.68 -10.78
C ARG A 208 28.53 1.09 -11.19
N HIS A 209 29.20 0.34 -12.06
CA HIS A 209 30.52 0.72 -12.59
C HIS A 209 30.45 2.01 -13.41
N GLY A 210 29.50 2.13 -14.34
CA GLY A 210 29.31 3.33 -15.16
C GLY A 210 29.01 4.57 -14.31
N CYS A 211 28.13 4.45 -13.31
CA CYS A 211 27.88 5.53 -12.35
C CYS A 211 29.14 5.90 -11.56
N ASN A 212 29.93 4.92 -11.13
CA ASN A 212 31.17 5.16 -10.39
C ASN A 212 32.22 5.85 -11.26
N ASP A 213 32.33 5.50 -12.54
CA ASP A 213 33.23 6.17 -13.48
C ASP A 213 32.80 7.61 -13.76
N ILE A 214 31.51 7.87 -13.93
CA ILE A 214 30.96 9.24 -14.05
C ILE A 214 31.25 10.04 -12.78
N LEU A 215 31.05 9.45 -11.60
CA LEU A 215 31.32 10.10 -10.32
C LEU A 215 32.82 10.42 -10.16
N LYS A 216 33.73 9.51 -10.53
CA LYS A 216 35.18 9.75 -10.53
C LYS A 216 35.58 10.88 -11.49
N VAL A 217 35.03 10.89 -12.70
CA VAL A 217 35.27 11.95 -13.69
C VAL A 217 34.75 13.30 -13.18
N SER A 218 33.57 13.31 -12.56
CA SER A 218 32.98 14.52 -11.95
C SER A 218 33.82 15.04 -10.79
N HIS A 219 34.38 14.15 -9.96
CA HIS A 219 35.28 14.50 -8.87
C HIS A 219 36.61 15.09 -9.38
N LEU A 220 37.16 14.55 -10.48
CA LEU A 220 38.33 15.11 -11.15
C LEU A 220 38.03 16.47 -11.78
N HIS A 221 36.88 16.63 -12.45
CA HIS A 221 36.46 17.92 -13.01
C HIS A 221 36.29 18.98 -11.92
N PHE A 222 35.68 18.63 -10.78
CA PHE A 222 35.48 19.54 -9.66
C PHE A 222 36.82 19.94 -9.02
N THR A 223 37.73 18.99 -8.79
CA THR A 223 39.07 19.30 -8.26
C THR A 223 39.91 20.13 -9.23
N THR A 224 39.80 19.90 -10.54
CA THR A 224 40.49 20.69 -11.57
C THR A 224 39.93 22.11 -11.67
N LEU A 225 38.60 22.28 -11.56
CA LEU A 225 37.93 23.59 -11.50
C LEU A 225 38.29 24.38 -10.24
N VAL A 226 38.38 23.72 -9.08
CA VAL A 226 38.82 24.34 -7.82
C VAL A 226 40.30 24.73 -7.89
N TYR A 227 41.16 23.91 -8.50
CA TYR A 227 42.56 24.25 -8.73
C TYR A 227 42.71 25.44 -9.69
N LEU A 228 41.97 25.46 -10.79
CA LEU A 228 41.98 26.56 -11.76
C LEU A 228 41.42 27.86 -11.17
N SER A 229 40.38 27.81 -10.34
CA SER A 229 39.85 29.01 -9.68
C SER A 229 40.80 29.56 -8.60
N SER A 230 41.51 28.67 -7.89
CA SER A 230 42.54 29.05 -6.91
C SER A 230 43.74 29.71 -7.56
N ILE A 231 44.14 29.26 -8.77
CA ILE A 231 45.22 29.88 -9.55
C ILE A 231 44.79 31.24 -10.11
N LEU A 232 43.53 31.39 -10.56
CA LEU A 232 43.00 32.68 -11.04
C LEU A 232 42.84 33.74 -9.94
N HIS A 233 42.82 33.37 -8.65
CA HIS A 233 42.73 34.30 -7.52
C HIS A 233 44.11 34.80 -7.03
N VAL A 234 45.19 34.21 -7.53
CA VAL A 234 46.59 34.52 -7.16
C VAL A 234 47.34 35.29 -8.27
N CYS A 235 46.72 35.46 -9.44
CA CYS A 235 47.15 36.37 -10.51
C CYS A 235 46.30 37.65 -10.50
#